data_AF-A0ABD3UCV1-F1
#
_entry.id   AF-A0ABD3UCV1-F1
#
_cell.length_a   1.000
_cell.length_b   1.000
_cell.length_c   1.000
_cell.angle_alpha   90.00
_cell.angle_beta   90.00
_cell.angle_gamma   90.00
#
_symmetry.space_group_name_H-M   'P 1'
#
loop_
_entity.id
_entity.type
_entity.pdbx_description
1 polymer ?
#
loop_
_entity_poly.entity_id
_entity_poly.type
_entity_poly.pdbx_seq_one_letter_code
_entity_poly.pdbx_strand_id
1 'polypeptide(L)'
;MGVGMLQGNVYLSIGVFMLQGDVYLMIGVGMLQGDVYLLMSVGMLQDDVYLMMSVGMIQGDVYLLMSVGMLQGDVYLMMGVGMLQGDVYLMMGVGMLQGDVYLSIGVFMLQGDVYLMIGVGMLQGDVYLLMSVGMLQDDVYLMMGVGMLQGNVYLSIGVFMLQGDVYLLMSVGIIQGDMYLYDGCWYDTG
;
A
#
# COMPACT_ATOMS: atom_id res chain seq x y z
N MET A 1 19.69 10.56 -33.35
CA MET A 1 19.82 9.10 -33.21
C MET A 1 18.41 8.56 -33.14
N GLY A 2 17.92 7.91 -34.19
CA GLY A 2 16.60 7.28 -34.15
C GLY A 2 16.72 6.03 -33.31
N VAL A 3 16.05 6.01 -32.16
CA VAL A 3 15.92 4.78 -31.37
C VAL A 3 14.83 3.98 -32.08
N GLY A 4 15.23 2.96 -32.85
CA GLY A 4 14.30 2.03 -33.46
C GLY A 4 13.77 1.07 -32.40
N MET A 5 12.51 0.65 -32.53
CA MET A 5 11.94 -0.43 -31.71
C MET A 5 12.64 -1.74 -32.08
N LEU A 6 13.23 -2.41 -31.10
CA LEU A 6 13.80 -3.74 -31.26
C LEU A 6 12.71 -4.77 -30.96
N GLN A 7 12.58 -5.78 -31.82
CA GLN A 7 11.65 -6.90 -31.61
C GLN A 7 12.43 -8.18 -31.32
N GLY A 8 11.95 -8.95 -30.34
CA GLY A 8 12.49 -10.25 -29.97
C GLY A 8 13.29 -10.25 -28.68
N ASN A 9 13.69 -11.45 -28.24
CA ASN A 9 14.27 -11.64 -26.92
C ASN A 9 15.72 -11.12 -26.86
N VAL A 10 16.04 -10.35 -25.83
CA VAL A 10 17.35 -9.70 -25.68
C VAL A 10 18.05 -10.14 -24.40
N TYR A 11 19.32 -10.50 -24.57
CA TYR A 11 20.24 -10.89 -23.51
C TYR A 11 21.49 -9.98 -23.58
N LEU A 12 21.53 -8.95 -22.74
CA LEU A 12 22.67 -8.03 -22.60
C LEU A 12 22.96 -7.77 -21.13
N SER A 13 24.16 -7.32 -20.79
CA SER A 13 24.48 -6.91 -19.42
C SER A 13 23.84 -5.56 -19.07
N ILE A 14 23.89 -4.61 -19.99
CA ILE A 14 23.36 -3.25 -19.83
C ILE A 14 22.73 -2.84 -21.17
N GLY A 15 21.55 -2.21 -21.13
CA GLY A 15 20.88 -1.73 -22.34
C GLY A 15 20.08 -0.45 -22.14
N VAL A 16 20.04 0.38 -23.18
CA VAL A 16 19.02 1.42 -23.36
C VAL A 16 18.12 0.97 -24.49
N PHE A 17 16.81 0.81 -24.26
CA PHE A 17 15.93 0.14 -25.20
C PHE A 17 14.56 0.79 -25.37
N MET A 18 14.03 0.62 -26.58
CA MET A 18 12.59 0.53 -26.84
C MET A 18 12.36 -0.85 -27.42
N LEU A 19 11.77 -1.75 -26.65
CA LEU A 19 11.73 -3.17 -27.01
C LEU A 19 10.34 -3.78 -26.83
N GLN A 20 10.01 -4.69 -27.75
CA GLN A 20 8.86 -5.58 -27.66
C GLN A 20 9.33 -7.05 -27.68
N GLY A 21 9.08 -7.77 -26.59
CA GLY A 21 9.53 -9.15 -26.37
C GLY A 21 10.15 -9.37 -24.99
N ASP A 22 10.46 -10.62 -24.67
CA ASP A 22 10.95 -11.00 -23.33
C ASP A 22 12.42 -10.60 -23.15
N VAL A 23 12.76 -10.13 -21.94
CA VAL A 23 14.09 -9.57 -21.69
C VAL A 23 14.72 -10.11 -20.42
N TYR A 24 16.01 -10.46 -20.56
CA TYR A 24 16.87 -10.87 -19.45
C TYR A 24 18.16 -10.05 -19.45
N LEU A 25 18.25 -9.01 -18.61
CA LEU A 25 19.45 -8.17 -18.46
C LEU A 25 19.84 -8.01 -16.98
N MET A 26 21.05 -7.49 -16.73
CA MET A 26 21.35 -6.98 -15.40
C MET A 26 20.79 -5.57 -15.21
N ILE A 27 21.00 -4.66 -16.17
CA ILE A 27 20.57 -3.26 -16.05
C ILE A 27 19.86 -2.82 -17.32
N GLY A 28 18.68 -2.24 -17.16
CA GLY A 28 17.90 -1.72 -18.28
C GLY A 28 17.41 -0.29 -18.07
N VAL A 29 17.46 0.52 -19.13
CA VAL A 29 16.84 1.84 -19.15
C VAL A 29 15.97 1.98 -20.40
N GLY A 30 14.70 2.34 -20.25
CA GLY A 30 13.83 2.66 -21.38
C GLY A 30 12.43 2.08 -21.29
N MET A 31 11.86 1.73 -22.45
CA MET A 31 10.49 1.25 -22.57
C MET A 31 10.48 -0.21 -23.03
N LEU A 32 9.74 -1.05 -22.33
CA LEU A 32 9.66 -2.48 -22.60
C LEU A 32 8.21 -2.95 -22.52
N GLN A 33 7.80 -3.72 -23.52
CA GLN A 33 6.55 -4.47 -23.53
C GLN A 33 6.86 -5.96 -23.72
N GLY A 34 6.53 -6.79 -22.72
CA GLY A 34 6.84 -8.21 -22.66
C GLY A 34 7.42 -8.61 -21.31
N ASP A 35 7.58 -9.92 -21.07
CA ASP A 35 8.00 -10.43 -19.76
C ASP A 35 9.43 -9.99 -19.40
N VAL A 36 9.61 -9.45 -18.20
CA VAL A 36 10.86 -8.80 -17.77
C VAL A 36 11.49 -9.49 -16.59
N TYR A 37 12.76 -9.87 -16.76
CA TYR A 37 13.63 -10.30 -15.67
C TYR A 37 14.91 -9.46 -15.66
N LEU A 38 15.01 -8.48 -14.76
CA LEU A 38 16.20 -7.64 -14.59
C LEU A 38 16.66 -7.56 -13.14
N LEU A 39 17.94 -7.28 -12.92
CA LEU A 39 18.39 -6.86 -11.59
C LEU A 39 17.93 -5.43 -11.29
N MET A 40 18.12 -4.52 -12.24
CA MET A 40 17.77 -3.11 -12.10
C MET A 40 17.10 -2.56 -13.36
N SER A 41 16.04 -1.79 -13.20
CA SER A 41 15.40 -1.07 -14.30
C SER A 41 15.13 0.40 -13.98
N VAL A 42 15.21 1.24 -15.01
CA VAL A 42 14.68 2.61 -14.99
C VAL A 42 13.83 2.84 -16.23
N GLY A 43 12.52 3.08 -16.08
CA GLY A 43 11.68 3.42 -17.22
C GLY A 43 10.25 2.89 -17.13
N MET A 44 9.71 2.47 -18.27
CA MET A 44 8.33 1.99 -18.39
C MET A 44 8.32 0.53 -18.80
N LEU A 45 7.70 -0.32 -17.98
CA LEU A 45 7.59 -1.75 -18.22
C LEU A 45 6.10 -2.15 -18.26
N GLN A 46 5.76 -3.08 -19.15
CA GLN A 46 4.42 -3.63 -19.30
C GLN A 46 4.50 -5.16 -19.33
N ASP A 47 3.43 -5.82 -18.86
CA ASP A 47 3.29 -7.27 -18.67
C ASP A 47 3.96 -7.78 -17.38
N ASP A 48 4.38 -9.04 -17.31
CA ASP A 48 4.88 -9.64 -16.06
C ASP A 48 6.32 -9.16 -15.76
N VAL A 49 6.53 -8.61 -14.57
CA VAL A 49 7.79 -7.95 -14.19
C VAL A 49 8.37 -8.49 -12.89
N TYR A 50 9.58 -9.04 -12.99
CA TYR A 50 10.38 -9.51 -11.86
C TYR A 50 11.69 -8.74 -11.79
N LEU A 51 11.87 -7.91 -10.75
CA LEU A 51 13.12 -7.14 -10.56
C LEU A 51 13.57 -7.09 -9.11
N MET A 52 14.88 -6.87 -8.91
CA MET A 52 15.37 -6.50 -7.58
C MET A 52 15.12 -5.02 -7.29
N MET A 53 15.37 -4.14 -8.25
CA MET A 53 15.16 -2.70 -8.09
C MET A 53 14.54 -2.07 -9.33
N SER A 54 13.57 -1.19 -9.15
CA SER A 54 12.99 -0.41 -10.24
C SER A 54 12.76 1.05 -9.89
N VAL A 55 12.98 1.93 -10.86
CA VAL A 55 12.48 3.30 -10.81
C VAL A 55 11.66 3.60 -12.05
N GLY A 56 10.37 3.93 -11.91
CA GLY A 56 9.54 4.32 -13.06
C GLY A 56 8.09 3.87 -12.99
N MET A 57 7.55 3.43 -14.12
CA MET A 57 6.16 2.99 -14.25
C MET A 57 6.11 1.53 -14.65
N ILE A 58 5.31 0.73 -13.97
CA ILE A 58 5.12 -0.69 -14.29
C ILE A 58 3.63 -1.00 -14.30
N GLN A 59 3.17 -1.68 -15.34
CA GLN A 59 1.79 -2.12 -15.49
C GLN A 59 1.75 -3.62 -15.81
N GLY A 60 1.15 -4.43 -14.93
CA GLY A 60 1.08 -5.89 -15.04
C GLY A 60 1.28 -6.54 -13.67
N ASP A 61 1.60 -7.84 -13.65
CA ASP A 61 1.92 -8.55 -12.41
C ASP A 61 3.37 -8.24 -11.99
N VAL A 62 3.54 -7.69 -10.78
CA VAL A 62 4.80 -7.09 -10.34
C VAL A 62 5.34 -7.77 -9.10
N TYR A 63 6.57 -8.26 -9.20
CA TYR A 63 7.34 -8.78 -8.08
C TYR A 63 8.66 -8.03 -7.94
N LEU A 64 8.79 -7.28 -6.85
CA LEU A 64 9.91 -6.36 -6.62
C LEU A 64 10.46 -6.44 -5.20
N LEU A 65 11.77 -6.34 -5.05
CA LEU A 65 12.37 -6.12 -3.74
C LEU A 65 12.25 -4.63 -3.35
N MET A 66 12.64 -3.72 -4.25
CA MET A 66 12.55 -2.28 -4.02
C MET A 66 12.00 -1.54 -5.24
N SER A 67 11.10 -0.58 -5.02
CA SER A 67 10.60 0.26 -6.09
C SER A 67 10.42 1.72 -5.65
N VAL A 68 10.65 2.62 -6.61
CA VAL A 68 10.20 4.01 -6.53
C VAL A 68 9.43 4.33 -7.81
N GLY A 69 8.13 4.59 -7.72
CA GLY A 69 7.37 4.80 -8.95
C GLY A 69 5.86 4.60 -8.88
N MET A 70 5.28 4.31 -10.03
CA MET A 70 3.86 3.97 -10.17
C MET A 70 3.75 2.50 -10.58
N LEU A 71 3.04 1.70 -9.80
CA LEU A 71 2.79 0.29 -10.11
C LEU A 71 1.28 0.05 -10.21
N GLN A 72 0.85 -0.63 -11.25
CA GLN A 72 -0.56 -0.96 -11.48
C GLN A 72 -0.72 -2.44 -11.85
N GLY A 73 -1.56 -3.16 -11.11
CA GLY A 73 -1.80 -4.61 -11.25
C GLY A 73 -1.65 -5.32 -9.91
N ASP A 74 -1.33 -6.62 -9.95
CA ASP A 74 -1.03 -7.39 -8.74
C ASP A 74 0.40 -7.11 -8.30
N VAL A 75 0.57 -6.43 -7.17
CA VAL A 75 1.86 -5.88 -6.74
C VAL A 75 2.35 -6.55 -5.46
N TYR A 76 3.50 -7.21 -5.55
CA TYR A 76 4.25 -7.73 -4.41
C TYR A 76 5.57 -6.98 -4.24
N LEU A 77 5.72 -6.29 -3.10
CA LEU A 77 6.84 -5.40 -2.87
C LEU A 77 7.36 -5.45 -1.43
N MET A 78 8.68 -5.59 -1.26
CA MET A 78 9.28 -5.51 0.09
C MET A 78 9.41 -4.06 0.56
N MET A 79 9.93 -3.16 -0.28
CA MET A 79 10.04 -1.74 0.05
C MET A 79 9.60 -0.85 -1.12
N GLY A 80 8.68 0.08 -0.86
CA GLY A 80 8.08 0.91 -1.91
C GLY A 80 7.90 2.37 -1.57
N VAL A 81 8.16 3.23 -2.54
CA VAL A 81 7.73 4.63 -2.49
C VAL A 81 6.99 5.00 -3.76
N GLY A 82 5.74 5.44 -3.65
CA GLY A 82 5.00 5.98 -4.79
C GLY A 82 3.52 5.65 -4.82
N MET A 83 2.97 5.38 -6.00
CA MET A 83 1.55 5.13 -6.21
C MET A 83 1.34 3.68 -6.63
N LEU A 84 0.59 2.91 -5.83
CA LEU A 84 0.27 1.51 -6.13
C LEU A 84 -1.24 1.35 -6.30
N GLN A 85 -1.66 0.67 -7.37
CA GLN A 85 -3.07 0.45 -7.67
C GLN A 85 -3.33 -1.00 -8.06
N GLY A 86 -4.32 -1.63 -7.43
CA GLY A 86 -4.68 -3.04 -7.62
C GLY A 86 -4.60 -3.83 -6.31
N ASP A 87 -4.32 -5.13 -6.42
CA ASP A 87 -4.11 -6.00 -5.27
C ASP A 87 -2.66 -5.85 -4.79
N VAL A 88 -2.46 -5.24 -3.63
CA VAL A 88 -1.13 -4.82 -3.16
C VAL A 88 -0.74 -5.57 -1.89
N TYR A 89 0.41 -6.25 -1.96
CA TYR A 89 1.13 -6.79 -0.81
C TYR A 89 2.44 -6.02 -0.62
N LEU A 90 2.49 -5.17 0.41
CA LEU A 90 3.62 -4.30 0.70
C LEU A 90 4.15 -4.52 2.12
N MET A 91 5.44 -4.80 2.28
CA MET A 91 6.01 -4.93 3.62
C MET A 91 6.29 -3.55 4.26
N MET A 92 6.98 -2.66 3.55
CA MET A 92 7.26 -1.31 4.04
C MET A 92 7.10 -0.28 2.93
N GLY A 93 6.47 0.86 3.21
CA GLY A 93 6.51 1.93 2.23
C GLY A 93 5.88 3.26 2.62
N VAL A 94 5.87 4.15 1.63
CA VAL A 94 5.27 5.48 1.71
C VAL A 94 4.60 5.82 0.39
N GLY A 95 3.40 6.40 0.44
CA GLY A 95 2.78 6.97 -0.76
C GLY A 95 1.26 6.89 -0.80
N MET A 96 0.73 6.48 -1.96
CA MET A 96 -0.71 6.37 -2.20
C MET A 96 -1.04 4.96 -2.68
N LEU A 97 -2.08 4.37 -2.10
CA LEU A 97 -2.52 3.02 -2.39
C LEU A 97 -4.01 3.03 -2.72
N GLN A 98 -4.40 2.29 -3.76
CA GLN A 98 -5.79 2.14 -4.15
C GLN A 98 -6.11 0.69 -4.54
N GLY A 99 -7.12 0.09 -3.90
CA GLY A 99 -7.51 -1.31 -4.11
C GLY A 99 -7.42 -2.13 -2.82
N ASP A 100 -7.27 -3.45 -2.96
CA ASP A 100 -7.17 -4.38 -1.84
C ASP A 100 -5.72 -4.43 -1.34
N VAL A 101 -5.50 -4.00 -0.10
CA VAL A 101 -4.15 -3.73 0.40
C VAL A 101 -3.84 -4.54 1.66
N TYR A 102 -2.75 -5.29 1.59
CA TYR A 102 -2.06 -5.87 2.74
C TYR A 102 -0.73 -5.14 2.97
N LEU A 103 -0.64 -4.40 4.08
CA LEU A 103 0.52 -3.58 4.41
C LEU A 103 1.04 -3.87 5.82
N SER A 104 2.33 -4.16 5.98
CA SER A 104 2.89 -4.32 7.33
C SER A 104 3.19 -2.97 7.99
N ILE A 105 3.96 -2.10 7.35
CA ILE A 105 4.35 -0.81 7.92
C ILE A 105 4.31 0.29 6.86
N GLY A 106 3.73 1.44 7.17
CA GLY A 106 4.02 2.61 6.35
C GLY A 106 3.21 3.86 6.61
N VAL A 107 3.44 4.83 5.71
CA VAL A 107 2.81 6.15 5.75
C VAL A 107 2.04 6.38 4.44
N PHE A 108 0.71 6.38 4.50
CA PHE A 108 -0.11 6.29 3.29
C PHE A 108 -1.37 7.14 3.29
N MET A 109 -1.76 7.53 2.07
CA MET A 109 -3.16 7.76 1.74
C MET A 109 -3.69 6.49 1.07
N LEU A 110 -4.76 5.91 1.61
CA LEU A 110 -5.30 4.64 1.17
C LEU A 110 -6.80 4.74 0.91
N GLN A 111 -7.23 4.25 -0.24
CA GLN A 111 -8.63 4.04 -0.58
C GLN A 111 -8.89 2.58 -1.01
N GLY A 112 -9.75 1.86 -0.30
CA GLY A 112 -10.09 0.45 -0.58
C GLY A 112 -10.12 -0.41 0.68
N ASP A 113 -10.14 -1.73 0.50
CA ASP A 113 -10.15 -2.69 1.61
C ASP A 113 -8.72 -2.88 2.15
N VAL A 114 -8.55 -2.79 3.47
CA VAL A 114 -7.22 -2.68 4.09
C VAL A 114 -7.02 -3.66 5.22
N TYR A 115 -5.87 -4.32 5.18
CA TYR A 115 -5.24 -4.89 6.35
C TYR A 115 -3.88 -4.22 6.59
N LEU A 116 -3.76 -3.48 7.70
CA LEU A 116 -2.55 -2.74 8.04
C LEU A 116 -2.08 -2.98 9.48
N MET A 117 -0.83 -3.43 9.64
CA MET A 117 -0.28 -3.70 10.97
C MET A 117 0.17 -2.41 11.68
N ILE A 118 0.97 -1.55 11.04
CA ILE A 118 1.42 -0.28 11.62
C ILE A 118 1.32 0.84 10.57
N GLY A 119 0.41 1.78 10.80
CA GLY A 119 0.10 2.83 9.82
C GLY A 119 0.17 4.24 10.37
N VAL A 120 0.63 5.17 9.54
CA VAL A 120 0.27 6.59 9.69
C VAL A 120 -0.40 7.06 8.42
N GLY A 121 -1.57 7.67 8.48
CA GLY A 121 -2.23 8.00 7.21
C GLY A 121 -3.65 8.52 7.23
N MET A 122 -4.19 8.58 6.02
CA MET A 122 -5.62 8.75 5.76
C MET A 122 -6.10 7.47 5.08
N LEU A 123 -7.09 6.80 5.68
CA LEU A 123 -7.62 5.54 5.20
C LEU A 123 -9.13 5.63 5.04
N GLN A 124 -9.62 5.22 3.88
CA GLN A 124 -11.04 5.22 3.54
C GLN A 124 -11.43 3.86 2.94
N GLY A 125 -12.42 3.20 3.54
CA GLY A 125 -12.91 1.88 3.14
C GLY A 125 -13.03 0.93 4.33
N ASP A 126 -13.16 -0.37 4.05
CA ASP A 126 -13.24 -1.40 5.10
C ASP A 126 -11.83 -1.70 5.62
N VAL A 127 -11.55 -1.24 6.85
CA VAL A 127 -10.17 -1.13 7.34
C VAL A 127 -9.95 -1.93 8.61
N TYR A 128 -8.97 -2.84 8.58
CA TYR A 128 -8.47 -3.59 9.73
C TYR A 128 -7.06 -3.14 10.12
N LEU A 129 -6.92 -2.65 11.35
CA LEU A 129 -5.69 -2.02 11.84
C LEU A 129 -5.27 -2.54 13.21
N LEU A 130 -3.99 -2.88 13.34
CA LEU A 130 -3.41 -3.17 14.65
C LEU A 130 -2.97 -1.88 15.36
N MET A 131 -2.12 -1.08 14.73
CA MET A 131 -1.68 0.21 15.25
C MET A 131 -1.79 1.29 14.18
N SER A 132 -2.47 2.39 14.48
CA SER A 132 -2.57 3.50 13.54
C SER A 132 -2.54 4.89 14.18
N VAL A 133 -2.00 5.85 13.44
CA VAL A 133 -2.19 7.27 13.72
C VAL A 133 -2.74 7.95 12.48
N GLY A 134 -3.91 8.57 12.54
CA GLY A 134 -4.44 9.18 11.33
C GLY A 134 -5.93 9.46 11.31
N MET A 135 -6.44 9.61 10.09
CA MET A 135 -7.86 9.78 9.81
C MET A 135 -8.39 8.50 9.17
N LEU A 136 -9.38 7.88 9.79
CA LEU A 136 -10.01 6.66 9.29
C LEU A 136 -11.49 6.92 9.04
N GLN A 137 -11.97 6.46 7.89
CA GLN A 137 -13.34 6.67 7.44
C GLN A 137 -13.97 5.35 6.99
N ASP A 138 -15.28 5.22 7.23
CA ASP A 138 -16.17 4.11 6.89
C ASP A 138 -16.16 3.01 7.98
N ASP A 139 -16.03 1.73 7.63
CA ASP A 139 -16.06 0.64 8.61
C ASP A 139 -14.66 0.29 9.10
N VAL A 140 -14.38 0.52 10.38
CA VAL A 140 -13.03 0.47 10.95
C VAL A 140 -12.94 -0.49 12.12
N TYR A 141 -11.99 -1.41 12.07
CA TYR A 141 -11.54 -2.23 13.19
C TYR A 141 -10.14 -1.82 13.60
N LEU A 142 -9.99 -1.19 14.77
CA LEU A 142 -8.73 -0.66 15.26
C LEU A 142 -8.40 -1.15 16.67
N MET A 143 -7.25 -1.82 16.82
CA MET A 143 -6.80 -2.25 18.15
C MET A 143 -6.22 -1.09 18.97
N MET A 144 -5.26 -0.35 18.42
CA MET A 144 -4.62 0.77 19.10
C MET A 144 -4.41 1.95 18.17
N GLY A 145 -4.76 3.16 18.58
CA GLY A 145 -4.39 4.32 17.78
C GLY A 145 -4.73 5.68 18.33
N VAL A 146 -4.43 6.68 17.52
CA VAL A 146 -4.72 8.09 17.79
C VAL A 146 -5.18 8.79 16.52
N GLY A 147 -6.21 9.63 16.61
CA GLY A 147 -6.57 10.52 15.51
C GLY A 147 -8.04 10.82 15.38
N MET A 148 -8.57 10.73 14.16
CA MET A 148 -9.98 11.02 13.86
C MET A 148 -10.64 9.83 13.18
N LEU A 149 -11.89 9.58 13.56
CA LEU A 149 -12.69 8.46 13.09
C LEU A 149 -14.04 8.95 12.60
N GLN A 150 -14.49 8.44 11.46
CA GLN A 150 -15.82 8.71 10.94
C GLN A 150 -16.45 7.44 10.38
N GLY A 151 -17.62 7.04 10.87
CA GLY A 151 -18.30 5.82 10.42
C GLY A 151 -18.54 4.83 11.56
N ASN A 152 -18.61 3.53 11.24
CA ASN A 152 -18.82 2.48 12.23
C ASN A 152 -17.46 1.96 12.70
N VAL A 153 -17.19 2.06 14.00
CA VAL A 153 -15.86 1.72 14.52
C VAL A 153 -15.92 0.70 15.64
N TYR A 154 -15.03 -0.28 15.58
CA TYR A 154 -14.63 -1.13 16.69
C TYR A 154 -13.24 -0.72 17.16
N LEU A 155 -13.16 -0.16 18.37
CA LEU A 155 -11.93 0.40 18.93
C LEU A 155 -11.59 -0.24 20.28
N SER A 156 -10.42 -0.90 20.38
CA SER A 156 -10.00 -1.43 21.69
C SER A 156 -9.40 -0.34 22.58
N ILE A 157 -8.34 0.33 22.12
CA ILE A 157 -7.64 1.36 22.90
C ILE A 157 -7.30 2.55 22.01
N GLY A 158 -7.56 3.78 22.47
CA GLY A 158 -7.03 4.93 21.75
C GLY A 158 -7.49 6.30 22.21
N VAL A 159 -6.97 7.31 21.52
CA VAL A 159 -7.33 8.72 21.73
C VAL A 159 -7.92 9.28 20.45
N PHE A 160 -9.24 9.55 20.44
CA PHE A 160 -9.94 9.85 19.19
C PHE A 160 -10.99 10.96 19.32
N MET A 161 -11.14 11.70 18.22
CA MET A 161 -12.40 12.37 17.90
C MET A 161 -13.18 11.48 16.94
N LEU A 162 -14.44 11.18 17.28
CA LEU A 162 -15.27 10.24 16.53
C LEU A 162 -16.61 10.85 16.14
N GLN A 163 -17.00 10.65 14.87
CA GLN A 163 -18.34 10.95 14.35
C GLN A 163 -18.96 9.69 13.75
N GLY A 164 -19.97 9.12 14.39
CA GLY A 164 -20.59 7.86 13.99
C GLY A 164 -20.78 6.90 15.17
N ASP A 165 -21.01 5.63 14.87
CA ASP A 165 -21.30 4.60 15.86
C ASP A 165 -20.01 3.90 16.29
N VAL A 166 -19.84 3.69 17.60
CA VAL A 166 -18.61 3.10 18.14
C VAL A 166 -18.84 2.02 19.18
N TYR A 167 -18.13 0.91 19.01
CA TYR A 167 -17.94 -0.12 20.02
C TYR A 167 -16.56 0.05 20.62
N LEU A 168 -16.48 0.37 21.91
CA LEU A 168 -15.21 0.68 22.57
C LEU A 168 -14.98 -0.06 23.89
N LEU A 169 -13.71 -0.39 24.12
CA LEU A 169 -13.24 -0.96 25.39
C LEU A 169 -12.66 0.14 26.29
N MET A 170 -11.60 0.83 25.85
CA MET A 170 -11.00 1.94 26.60
C MET A 170 -10.55 3.06 25.65
N SER A 171 -11.27 4.18 25.65
CA SER A 171 -10.87 5.34 24.85
C SER A 171 -10.94 6.64 25.63
N VAL A 172 -10.07 7.58 25.29
CA VAL A 172 -10.17 8.98 25.72
C VAL A 172 -10.51 9.82 24.49
N GLY A 173 -11.62 10.54 24.49
CA GLY A 173 -12.05 11.17 23.25
C GLY A 173 -13.35 11.95 23.33
N ILE A 174 -13.67 12.62 22.21
CA ILE A 174 -14.97 13.23 21.97
C ILE A 174 -15.70 12.33 20.98
N ILE A 175 -16.91 11.89 21.33
CA ILE A 175 -17.75 11.04 20.47
C ILE A 175 -19.04 11.79 20.15
N GLN A 176 -19.36 11.87 18.86
CA GLN A 176 -20.62 12.38 18.33
C GLN A 176 -21.32 11.25 17.57
N GLY A 177 -22.21 10.54 18.28
CA GLY A 177 -22.95 9.37 17.77
C GLY A 177 -23.23 8.38 18.89
N ASP A 178 -23.63 7.16 18.54
CA ASP A 178 -23.97 6.13 19.52
C ASP A 178 -22.70 5.42 20.04
N MET A 179 -22.65 5.17 21.35
CA MET A 179 -21.52 4.51 22.03
C MET A 179 -21.98 3.22 22.71
N TYR A 180 -21.26 2.13 22.43
CA TYR A 180 -21.43 0.84 23.07
C TYR A 180 -20.16 0.47 23.85
N LEU A 181 -20.28 0.35 25.18
CA LEU A 181 -19.19 -0.05 26.08
C LEU A 181 -19.16 -1.56 26.27
N TYR A 182 -17.97 -2.16 26.21
CA TYR A 182 -17.74 -3.52 26.69
C TYR A 182 -17.65 -3.51 28.24
N ASP A 183 -18.69 -3.93 28.95
CA ASP A 183 -18.71 -3.91 30.42
C ASP A 183 -17.78 -4.98 31.01
N GLY A 184 -16.82 -4.54 31.84
CA GLY A 184 -15.76 -5.37 32.41
C GLY A 184 -15.03 -4.67 33.57
N CYS A 185 -15.65 -4.74 34.76
CA CYS A 185 -15.13 -4.45 36.12
C CYS A 185 -15.14 -2.98 36.61
N TRP A 186 -16.04 -2.72 37.57
CA TRP A 186 -16.11 -1.52 38.41
C TRP A 186 -15.07 -1.57 39.54
N TYR A 187 -14.41 -0.45 39.83
CA TYR A 187 -13.87 -0.16 41.18
C TYR A 187 -14.50 1.13 41.69
N ASP A 188 -15.38 0.98 42.68
CA ASP A 188 -15.96 2.06 43.46
C ASP A 188 -14.94 2.47 44.54
N THR A 189 -14.44 3.69 44.47
CA THR A 189 -13.65 4.29 45.57
C THR A 189 -14.46 5.44 46.14
N GLY A 190 -15.22 5.14 47.20
CA GLY A 190 -16.02 6.11 47.95
C GLY A 190 -15.22 7.20 48.65
#